data_AF-A0A937LT88-F1
#
_entry.id   AF-A0A937LT88-F1
#
_cell.length_a   1.000
_cell.length_b   1.000
_cell.length_c   1.000
_cell.angle_alpha   90.00
_cell.angle_beta   90.00
_cell.angle_gamma   90.00
#
_symmetry.space_group_name_H-M   'P 1'
#
loop_
_entity.id
_entity.type
_entity.pdbx_description
1 polymer ?
#
loop_
_entity_poly.entity_id
_entity_poly.type
_entity_poly.pdbx_seq_one_letter_code
_entity_poly.pdbx_strand_id
1 'polypeptide(L)'
;MKILSTVIIGTGIILAGGTQAKDVYRFGGGPSGGGWHPAVSAGTQLINKELKGKNFKFQYQPTNGSVDNVRRVGLGAVDTAWGHIVQSYQSWYGVGLFKKDGKNRDFRVVANVRNQTQIVAVL
;
A
#
# COMPACT_ATOMS: atom_id res chain seq x y z
N MET A 1 -28.71 43.23 40.40
CA MET A 1 -28.72 42.07 39.47
C MET A 1 -27.28 41.62 39.26
N LYS A 2 -26.89 40.48 39.84
CA LYS A 2 -25.54 39.92 39.71
C LYS A 2 -25.57 38.87 38.60
N ILE A 3 -24.91 39.15 37.48
CA ILE A 3 -24.72 38.18 36.40
C ILE A 3 -23.51 37.33 36.79
N LEU A 4 -23.75 36.09 37.22
CA LEU A 4 -22.73 35.09 37.46
C LEU A 4 -22.24 34.58 36.09
N SER A 5 -20.99 34.91 35.74
CA SER A 5 -20.31 34.42 34.55
C SER A 5 -19.79 33.01 34.83
N THR A 6 -20.52 31.99 34.40
CA THR A 6 -20.07 30.59 34.44
C THR A 6 -18.99 30.38 33.38
N VAL A 7 -17.73 30.24 33.82
CA VAL A 7 -16.61 29.83 32.97
C VAL A 7 -16.77 28.34 32.65
N ILE A 8 -17.11 28.02 31.40
CA ILE A 8 -17.08 26.65 30.89
C ILE A 8 -15.62 26.29 30.63
N ILE A 9 -15.04 25.46 31.49
CA ILE A 9 -13.75 24.81 31.27
C ILE A 9 -13.98 23.77 30.17
N GLY A 10 -13.72 24.16 28.92
CA GLY A 10 -13.70 23.25 27.79
C GLY A 10 -12.45 22.38 27.84
N THR A 11 -12.53 21.22 28.47
CA THR A 11 -11.49 20.21 28.45
C THR A 11 -11.35 19.67 27.02
N GLY A 12 -10.40 20.23 26.27
CA GLY A 12 -10.03 19.72 24.95
C GLY A 12 -9.43 18.33 25.06
N ILE A 13 -10.25 17.30 24.86
CA ILE A 13 -9.77 15.94 24.65
C ILE A 13 -9.04 15.94 23.31
N ILE A 14 -7.71 16.01 23.36
CA ILE A 14 -6.86 15.68 22.22
C ILE A 14 -7.07 14.19 21.99
N LEU A 15 -7.95 13.86 21.03
CA LEU A 15 -8.02 12.52 20.46
C LEU A 15 -6.70 12.29 19.71
N ALA A 16 -5.69 11.82 20.44
CA ALA A 16 -4.54 11.17 19.84
C ALA A 16 -5.09 9.92 19.14
N GLY A 17 -5.45 10.07 17.86
CA GLY A 17 -5.81 8.96 16.99
C GLY A 17 -4.59 8.08 16.84
N GLY A 18 -4.44 7.11 17.74
CA GLY A 18 -3.46 6.05 17.60
C GLY A 18 -3.68 5.40 16.25
N THR A 19 -2.72 5.54 15.35
CA THR A 19 -2.73 4.87 14.06
C THR A 19 -2.67 3.38 14.37
N GLN A 20 -3.82 2.70 14.35
CA GLN A 20 -3.88 1.25 14.46
C GLN A 20 -3.05 0.70 13.30
N ALA A 21 -1.89 0.14 13.60
CA ALA A 21 -1.09 -0.54 12.60
C ALA A 21 -1.97 -1.61 11.95
N LYS A 22 -2.04 -1.65 10.61
CA LYS A 22 -2.84 -2.67 9.93
C LYS A 22 -2.33 -4.05 10.35
N ASP A 23 -3.20 -4.86 10.95
CA ASP A 23 -2.89 -6.26 11.29
C ASP A 23 -2.47 -7.09 10.06
N VAL A 24 -2.84 -6.61 8.86
CA VAL A 24 -2.55 -7.26 7.59
C VAL A 24 -1.92 -6.27 6.60
N TYR A 25 -0.71 -6.60 6.16
CA TYR A 25 0.00 -5.92 5.09
C TYR A 25 -0.17 -6.68 3.77
N ARG A 26 -0.89 -6.11 2.81
CA ARG A 26 -1.25 -6.76 1.55
C ARG A 26 -0.18 -6.51 0.49
N PHE A 27 0.42 -7.59 0.00
CA PHE A 27 1.43 -7.56 -1.05
C PHE A 27 0.85 -8.09 -2.37
N GLY A 28 0.64 -7.20 -3.35
CA GLY A 28 0.20 -7.55 -4.70
C GLY A 28 1.30 -8.23 -5.53
N GLY A 29 0.96 -9.36 -6.15
CA GLY A 29 1.85 -10.05 -7.10
C GLY A 29 1.22 -10.17 -8.47
N GLY A 30 0.64 -11.31 -8.81
CA GLY A 30 0.06 -11.51 -10.14
C GLY A 30 -1.00 -12.61 -10.17
N PRO A 31 -1.52 -12.94 -11.36
CA PRO A 31 -2.55 -13.96 -11.47
C PRO A 31 -1.95 -15.34 -11.20
N SER A 32 -2.79 -16.29 -10.77
CA SER A 32 -2.40 -17.69 -10.70
C SER A 32 -1.88 -18.17 -12.06
N GLY A 33 -0.76 -18.90 -12.06
CA GLY A 33 -0.06 -19.32 -13.28
C GLY A 33 1.03 -18.35 -13.77
N GLY A 34 1.05 -17.10 -13.30
CA GLY A 34 2.13 -16.15 -13.58
C GLY A 34 3.31 -16.31 -12.61
N GLY A 35 4.54 -16.04 -13.07
CA GLY A 35 5.76 -16.20 -12.26
C GLY A 35 5.85 -15.31 -11.02
N TRP A 36 5.06 -14.25 -10.93
CA TRP A 36 5.00 -13.37 -9.75
C TRP A 36 4.21 -13.99 -8.60
N HIS A 37 3.23 -14.86 -8.90
CA HIS A 37 2.42 -15.52 -7.89
C HIS A 37 3.28 -16.36 -6.93
N PRO A 38 4.06 -17.35 -7.37
CA PRO A 38 4.87 -18.17 -6.45
C PRO A 38 5.96 -17.34 -5.76
N ALA A 39 6.50 -16.31 -6.41
CA ALA A 39 7.56 -15.49 -5.83
C ALA A 39 7.06 -14.63 -4.66
N VAL A 40 5.97 -13.89 -4.86
CA VAL A 40 5.42 -13.03 -3.81
C VAL A 40 4.73 -13.87 -2.74
N SER A 41 4.00 -14.93 -3.09
CA SER A 41 3.33 -15.78 -2.09
C SER A 41 4.34 -16.47 -1.17
N ALA A 42 5.40 -17.06 -1.71
CA ALA A 42 6.49 -17.62 -0.90
C ALA A 42 7.20 -16.55 -0.07
N GLY A 43 7.47 -15.37 -0.66
CA GLY A 43 8.08 -14.25 0.04
C GLY A 43 7.28 -13.81 1.28
N THR A 44 5.95 -13.67 1.14
CA THR A 44 5.08 -13.32 2.29
C THR A 44 5.07 -14.40 3.38
N GLN A 45 5.15 -15.69 3.01
CA GLN A 45 5.24 -16.78 3.98
C GLN A 45 6.58 -16.76 4.74
N LEU A 46 7.69 -16.49 4.04
CA LEU A 46 9.00 -16.35 4.65
C LEU A 46 9.04 -15.17 5.63
N ILE A 47 8.54 -14.01 5.22
CA ILE A 47 8.43 -12.84 6.10
C ILE A 47 7.60 -13.19 7.33
N ASN A 48 6.42 -13.81 7.16
CA ASN A 48 5.58 -14.19 8.30
C ASN A 48 6.24 -15.19 9.27
N LYS A 49 7.15 -16.04 8.79
CA LYS A 49 7.92 -16.93 9.67
C LYS A 49 8.84 -16.13 10.60
N GLU A 50 9.46 -15.08 10.10
CA GLU A 50 10.29 -14.16 10.89
C GLU A 50 9.45 -13.29 11.84
N LEU A 51 8.17 -13.08 11.51
CA LEU A 51 7.22 -12.29 12.30
C LEU A 51 6.41 -13.10 13.31
N LYS A 52 6.76 -14.37 13.56
CA LYS A 52 6.04 -15.21 14.52
C LYS A 52 5.92 -14.53 15.90
N GLY A 53 4.72 -14.53 16.45
CA GLY A 53 4.41 -13.89 17.74
C GLY A 53 4.20 -12.38 17.67
N LYS A 54 4.23 -11.78 16.48
CA LYS A 54 3.83 -10.38 16.25
C LYS A 54 2.37 -10.31 15.80
N ASN A 55 1.71 -9.18 16.07
CA ASN A 55 0.31 -8.94 15.71
C ASN A 55 0.12 -8.52 14.24
N PHE A 56 1.17 -8.54 13.43
CA PHE A 56 1.10 -8.15 12.02
C PHE A 56 1.54 -9.31 11.12
N LYS A 57 0.87 -9.44 9.97
CA LYS A 57 1.21 -10.43 8.95
C LYS A 57 1.21 -9.82 7.56
N PHE A 58 2.06 -10.35 6.70
CA PHE A 58 2.05 -10.12 5.28
C PHE A 58 1.07 -11.09 4.62
N GLN A 59 0.20 -10.59 3.76
CA GLN A 59 -0.73 -11.40 2.99
C GLN A 59 -0.49 -11.19 1.51
N TYR A 60 -0.24 -12.30 0.81
CA TYR A 60 -0.25 -12.30 -0.64
C TYR A 60 -1.62 -11.91 -1.17
N GLN A 61 -1.67 -10.98 -2.12
CA GLN A 61 -2.88 -10.65 -2.84
C GLN A 61 -2.74 -10.96 -4.34
N PRO A 62 -3.56 -11.88 -4.88
CA PRO A 62 -3.65 -12.09 -6.31
C PRO A 62 -4.17 -10.83 -7.00
N THR A 63 -3.55 -10.48 -8.12
CA THR A 63 -3.88 -9.31 -8.94
C THR A 63 -3.79 -9.66 -10.41
N ASN A 64 -4.19 -8.75 -11.30
CA ASN A 64 -4.09 -8.95 -12.74
C ASN A 64 -2.74 -8.51 -13.35
N GLY A 65 -1.70 -8.40 -12.50
CA GLY A 65 -0.36 -7.99 -12.91
C GLY A 65 -0.14 -6.47 -12.91
N SER A 66 0.90 -6.04 -13.63
CA SER A 66 1.55 -4.74 -13.44
C SER A 66 0.63 -3.52 -13.45
N VAL A 67 -0.29 -3.42 -14.41
CA VAL A 67 -1.21 -2.26 -14.50
C VAL A 67 -2.16 -2.23 -13.29
N ASP A 68 -2.73 -3.38 -12.95
CA ASP A 68 -3.64 -3.53 -11.81
C ASP A 68 -2.93 -3.26 -10.49
N ASN A 69 -1.70 -3.76 -10.34
CA ASN A 69 -0.86 -3.52 -9.17
C ASN A 69 -0.61 -2.05 -8.90
N VAL A 70 -0.11 -1.31 -9.90
CA VAL A 70 0.24 0.11 -9.70
C VAL A 70 -1.02 0.93 -9.38
N ARG A 71 -2.17 0.61 -9.99
CA ARG A 71 -3.46 1.21 -9.62
C ARG A 71 -3.85 0.90 -8.19
N ARG A 72 -3.81 -0.37 -7.79
CA ARG A 72 -4.20 -0.82 -6.45
C ARG A 72 -3.30 -0.24 -5.36
N VAL A 73 -2.00 -0.07 -5.63
CA VAL A 73 -1.08 0.62 -4.72
C VAL A 73 -1.51 2.08 -4.56
N GLY A 74 -1.72 2.80 -5.67
CA GLY A 74 -2.18 4.19 -5.63
C GLY A 74 -3.52 4.38 -4.92
N LEU A 75 -4.42 3.40 -5.02
CA LEU A 75 -5.73 3.41 -4.35
C LEU A 75 -5.68 2.87 -2.90
N GLY A 76 -4.52 2.42 -2.41
CA GLY A 76 -4.39 1.79 -1.09
C GLY A 76 -5.11 0.44 -0.97
N ALA A 77 -5.51 -0.18 -2.08
CA ALA A 77 -6.15 -1.50 -2.13
C ALA A 77 -5.15 -2.65 -1.90
N VAL A 78 -3.87 -2.39 -2.14
CA VAL A 78 -2.73 -3.18 -1.64
C VAL A 78 -1.70 -2.21 -1.06
N ASP A 79 -0.91 -2.66 -0.09
CA ASP A 79 0.05 -1.80 0.62
C ASP A 79 1.37 -1.68 -0.15
N THR A 80 1.73 -2.74 -0.87
CA THR A 80 2.79 -2.73 -1.90
C THR A 80 2.46 -3.72 -2.99
N ALA A 81 3.12 -3.61 -4.13
CA ALA A 81 3.04 -4.62 -5.17
C ALA A 81 4.30 -4.69 -6.04
N TRP A 82 4.47 -5.79 -6.76
CA TRP A 82 5.39 -5.83 -7.88
C TRP A 82 4.81 -5.07 -9.08
N GLY A 83 5.59 -4.16 -9.64
CA GLY A 83 5.23 -3.41 -10.84
C GLY A 83 6.37 -3.46 -11.84
N HIS A 84 6.06 -3.54 -13.13
CA HIS A 84 7.06 -3.31 -14.16
C HIS A 84 7.34 -1.81 -14.31
N ILE A 85 8.60 -1.47 -14.61
CA ILE A 85 9.06 -0.07 -14.66
C ILE A 85 8.26 0.75 -15.66
N VAL A 86 7.84 0.13 -16.77
CA VAL A 86 7.05 0.77 -17.81
C VAL A 86 5.68 1.18 -17.28
N GLN A 87 4.99 0.33 -16.53
CA GLN A 87 3.68 0.69 -15.94
C GLN A 87 3.83 1.67 -14.78
N SER A 88 4.87 1.55 -13.96
CA SER A 88 5.19 2.55 -12.95
C SER A 88 5.42 3.92 -13.58
N TYR A 89 6.22 3.99 -14.65
CA TYR A 89 6.45 5.23 -15.42
C TYR A 89 5.14 5.77 -16.01
N GLN A 90 4.35 4.91 -16.67
CA GLN A 90 3.10 5.33 -17.30
C GLN A 90 2.09 5.86 -16.27
N SER A 91 1.97 5.22 -15.12
CA SER A 91 1.12 5.69 -14.02
C SER A 91 1.63 6.99 -13.43
N TRP A 92 2.95 7.10 -13.23
CA TRP A 92 3.58 8.34 -12.77
C TRP A 92 3.18 9.48 -13.71
N TYR A 93 3.44 9.39 -15.00
CA TYR A 93 3.17 10.50 -15.93
C TYR A 93 1.73 10.59 -16.42
N GLY A 94 0.84 9.66 -16.05
CA GLY A 94 -0.54 9.63 -16.53
C GLY A 94 -0.64 9.41 -18.05
N VAL A 95 0.22 8.57 -18.59
CA VAL A 95 0.34 8.30 -20.03
C VAL A 95 0.08 6.81 -20.34
N GLY A 96 0.05 6.45 -21.63
CA GLY A 96 -0.17 5.06 -22.05
C GLY A 96 -1.46 4.48 -21.48
N LEU A 97 -1.34 3.35 -20.76
CA LEU A 97 -2.47 2.63 -20.18
C LEU A 97 -3.16 3.38 -19.03
N PHE A 98 -2.55 4.46 -18.53
CA PHE A 98 -3.03 5.27 -17.41
C PHE A 98 -3.58 6.63 -17.85
N LYS A 99 -3.77 6.88 -19.16
CA LYS A 99 -4.33 8.16 -19.67
C LYS A 99 -5.68 8.53 -19.04
N LYS A 100 -6.53 7.54 -18.78
CA LYS A 100 -7.84 7.74 -18.12
C LYS A 100 -7.73 7.93 -16.61
N ASP A 101 -6.69 7.37 -16.00
CA ASP A 101 -6.47 7.44 -14.55
C ASP A 101 -5.83 8.78 -14.15
N GLY A 102 -5.07 9.39 -15.06
CA GLY A 102 -4.29 10.60 -14.79
C GLY A 102 -2.94 10.29 -14.14
N LYS A 103 -2.23 11.36 -13.75
CA LYS A 103 -0.92 11.27 -13.09
C LYS A 103 -1.10 10.76 -11.67
N ASN A 104 -0.36 9.73 -11.29
CA ASN A 104 -0.28 9.26 -9.91
C ASN A 104 1.12 9.58 -9.34
N ARG A 105 1.17 10.46 -8.34
CA ARG A 105 2.42 10.89 -7.66
C ARG A 105 2.55 10.34 -6.24
N ASP A 106 1.63 9.46 -5.84
CA ASP A 106 1.46 9.06 -4.44
C ASP A 106 2.28 7.82 -4.08
N PHE A 107 2.80 7.09 -5.07
CA PHE A 107 3.65 5.92 -4.83
C PHE A 107 5.15 6.23 -5.04
N ARG A 108 6.01 5.35 -4.53
CA ARG A 108 7.46 5.33 -4.73
C ARG A 108 7.89 3.94 -5.17
N VAL A 109 9.00 3.88 -5.92
CA VAL A 109 9.75 2.64 -6.15
C VAL A 109 10.70 2.47 -4.97
N VAL A 110 10.57 1.37 -4.23
CA VAL A 110 11.36 1.13 -3.01
C VAL A 110 12.46 0.07 -3.19
N ALA A 111 12.35 -0.77 -4.21
CA ALA A 111 13.37 -1.76 -4.55
C ALA A 111 13.24 -2.25 -6.00
N ASN A 112 14.33 -2.76 -6.54
CA ASN A 112 14.34 -3.57 -7.77
C ASN A 112 14.38 -5.06 -7.39
N VAL A 113 13.55 -5.89 -8.03
CA VAL A 113 13.54 -7.35 -7.81
C VAL A 113 14.00 -8.13 -9.04
N ARG A 114 13.85 -7.55 -10.23
CA ARG A 114 14.39 -8.04 -11.51
C ARG A 114 14.69 -6.84 -12.42
N ASN A 115 15.39 -7.06 -13.54
CA ASN A 115 15.76 -6.01 -14.50
C ASN A 115 14.58 -5.08 -14.88
N GLN A 116 13.38 -5.63 -15.01
CA GLN A 116 12.18 -4.87 -15.41
C GLN A 116 11.11 -4.81 -14.32
N THR A 117 11.36 -5.26 -13.09
CA THR A 117 10.34 -5.37 -12.04
C THR A 117 10.81 -4.75 -10.74
N GLN A 118 9.95 -3.90 -10.18
CA GLN A 118 10.16 -3.11 -8.98
C GLN A 118 9.13 -3.46 -7.92
N ILE A 119 9.44 -3.09 -6.68
CA ILE A 119 8.46 -2.97 -5.60
C ILE A 119 7.95 -1.53 -5.58
N VAL A 120 6.64 -1.35 -5.74
CA VAL A 120 5.96 -0.04 -5.66
C VAL A 120 5.09 0.03 -4.40
N ALA A 121 5.19 1.12 -3.65
CA ALA A 121 4.45 1.34 -2.40
C ALA A 121 4.11 2.82 -2.22
N VAL A 122 3.03 3.13 -1.50
CA VAL A 122 2.78 4.48 -0.96
C VAL A 122 3.53 4.60 0.38
N LEU A 123 4.24 5.71 0.59
CA LEU A 123 5.05 5.97 1.78
C LEU A 123 4.52 7.18 2.54
#